data_AF-A0A0E3QC49-F1
#
_entry.id   AF-A0A0E3QC49-F1
#
_cell.length_a   1.000
_cell.length_b   1.000
_cell.length_c   1.000
_cell.angle_alpha   90.00
_cell.angle_beta   90.00
_cell.angle_gamma   90.00
#
_symmetry.space_group_name_H-M   'P 1'
#
loop_
_entity.id
_entity.type
_entity.pdbx_description
1 polymer ?
#
loop_
_entity_poly.entity_id
_entity_poly.type
_entity_poly.pdbx_seq_one_letter_code
_entity_poly.pdbx_strand_id
1 'polypeptide(L)'
;MKIKITIPTERIHNPIISESIVETGILINIMVANIDSTYGELIADVNDLKFDRIKNALESRGAIVSILDRPIHRDEEECIECGACISVCPMNVYSFDNSWSVLVDEKKCIQCGVCIKMCPHGALKLGE
;
A
#
# COMPACT_ATOMS: atom_id res chain seq x y z
N MET A 1 3.33 8.46 7.05
CA MET A 1 2.04 7.86 6.68
C MET A 1 2.12 7.22 5.32
N LYS A 2 1.26 6.23 5.06
CA LYS A 2 1.17 5.57 3.77
C LYS A 2 0.06 6.18 2.94
N ILE A 3 0.35 6.37 1.66
CA ILE A 3 -0.59 6.89 0.69
C ILE A 3 -0.62 5.97 -0.52
N LYS A 4 -1.79 5.83 -1.12
CA LYS A 4 -1.97 5.23 -2.44
C LYS A 4 -2.09 6.37 -3.45
N ILE A 5 -1.30 6.27 -4.52
CA ILE A 5 -1.29 7.22 -5.63
C ILE A 5 -1.73 6.45 -6.87
N THR A 6 -2.86 6.85 -7.45
CA THR A 6 -3.38 6.29 -8.70
C THR A 6 -3.16 7.28 -9.83
N ILE A 7 -2.53 6.83 -10.92
CA ILE A 7 -2.27 7.61 -12.12
C ILE A 7 -3.20 7.08 -13.24
N PRO A 8 -4.14 7.90 -13.73
CA PRO A 8 -4.99 7.54 -14.87
C PRO A 8 -4.18 7.22 -16.13
N THR A 9 -4.72 6.37 -17.01
CA THR A 9 -4.02 5.89 -18.22
C THR A 9 -3.50 7.04 -19.09
N GLU A 10 -4.32 8.07 -19.27
CA GLU A 10 -4.01 9.24 -20.10
C GLU A 10 -2.88 10.11 -19.53
N ARG A 11 -2.43 9.85 -18.30
CA ARG A 11 -1.35 10.56 -17.63
C ARG A 11 -0.12 9.70 -17.35
N ILE A 12 -0.10 8.40 -17.70
CA ILE A 12 1.02 7.49 -17.40
C ILE A 12 2.36 7.96 -17.99
N HIS A 13 2.35 8.61 -19.16
CA HIS A 13 3.57 9.13 -19.79
C HIS A 13 4.08 10.44 -19.18
N ASN A 14 3.31 11.06 -18.29
CA ASN A 14 3.70 12.32 -17.66
C ASN A 14 4.54 12.05 -16.41
N PRO A 15 5.60 12.85 -16.15
CA PRO A 15 6.49 12.68 -15.01
C PRO A 15 5.87 13.22 -13.70
N ILE A 16 4.62 12.85 -13.38
CA ILE A 16 3.82 13.40 -12.28
C ILE A 16 4.60 13.36 -10.96
N ILE A 17 5.11 12.18 -10.58
CA ILE A 17 5.81 11.99 -9.31
C ILE A 17 7.04 12.88 -9.22
N SER A 18 7.91 12.85 -10.24
CA SER A 18 9.15 13.62 -10.24
C SER A 18 8.91 15.13 -10.27
N GLU A 19 7.93 15.62 -11.03
CA GLU A 19 7.58 17.03 -11.05
C GLU A 19 7.05 17.50 -9.70
N SER A 20 6.15 16.73 -9.07
CA SER A 20 5.64 17.05 -7.74
C SER A 20 6.74 17.06 -6.69
N ILE A 21 7.72 16.15 -6.76
CA ILE A 21 8.88 16.15 -5.86
C ILE A 21 9.77 17.38 -6.10
N VAL A 22 10.08 17.72 -7.36
CA VAL A 22 10.91 18.87 -7.71
C VAL A 22 10.26 20.19 -7.28
N GLU A 23 8.95 20.34 -7.53
CA GLU A 23 8.19 21.53 -7.15
C GLU A 23 8.13 21.73 -5.63
N THR A 24 7.86 20.65 -4.89
CA THR A 24 7.62 20.75 -3.45
C THR A 24 8.88 20.63 -2.62
N GLY A 25 9.93 20.00 -3.14
CA GLY A 25 11.11 19.57 -2.39
C GLY A 25 10.80 18.46 -1.37
N ILE A 26 9.66 17.78 -1.50
CA ILE A 26 9.23 16.72 -0.58
C ILE A 26 9.56 15.38 -1.21
N LEU A 27 10.44 14.62 -0.54
CA LEU A 27 10.73 13.24 -0.92
C LEU A 27 9.62 12.30 -0.44
N ILE A 28 9.31 11.32 -1.28
CA ILE A 28 8.43 10.20 -0.95
C ILE A 28 9.19 8.90 -1.17
N ASN A 29 8.90 7.87 -0.38
CA ASN A 29 9.49 6.55 -0.56
C ASN A 29 8.47 5.60 -1.19
N ILE A 30 8.69 5.18 -2.43
CA ILE A 30 7.79 4.26 -3.14
C ILE A 30 8.10 2.83 -2.67
N MET A 31 7.12 2.18 -2.04
CA MET A 31 7.25 0.81 -1.54
C MET A 31 6.76 -0.23 -2.54
N VAL A 32 5.73 0.11 -3.33
CA VAL A 32 5.19 -0.73 -4.41
C VAL A 32 4.78 0.19 -5.56
N ALA A 33 5.01 -0.27 -6.79
CA ALA A 33 4.51 0.37 -7.99
C ALA A 33 4.04 -0.71 -8.98
N ASN A 34 2.78 -0.61 -9.40
CA ASN A 34 2.17 -1.40 -10.45
C ASN A 34 1.76 -0.44 -11.55
N ILE A 35 2.30 -0.57 -12.75
CA ILE A 35 1.95 0.28 -13.89
C ILE A 35 1.68 -0.63 -15.08
N ASP A 36 0.49 -0.51 -15.66
CA ASP A 36 0.08 -1.25 -16.84
C ASP A 36 -0.60 -0.35 -17.88
N SER A 37 -1.28 -0.95 -18.86
CA SER A 37 -2.00 -0.22 -19.91
C SER A 37 -3.31 0.42 -19.45
N THR A 38 -3.73 0.20 -18.20
CA THR A 38 -5.02 0.62 -17.66
C THR A 38 -4.84 1.65 -16.56
N TYR A 39 -3.86 1.50 -15.67
CA TYR A 39 -3.55 2.52 -14.66
C TYR A 39 -2.14 2.34 -14.08
N GLY A 40 -1.65 3.40 -13.42
CA GLY A 40 -0.55 3.30 -12.48
C GLY A 40 -1.09 3.32 -11.05
N GLU A 41 -0.65 2.42 -10.19
CA GLU A 41 -0.88 2.45 -8.75
C GLU A 41 0.45 2.36 -8.02
N LEU A 42 0.66 3.29 -7.09
CA LEU A 42 1.84 3.34 -6.26
C LEU A 42 1.43 3.41 -4.79
N ILE A 43 2.15 2.69 -3.94
CA ILE A 43 2.07 2.83 -2.49
C ILE A 43 3.34 3.52 -2.03
N ALA A 44 3.20 4.67 -1.38
CA ALA A 44 4.33 5.47 -0.94
C ALA A 44 4.23 5.85 0.55
N ASP A 45 5.37 5.98 1.20
CA ASP A 45 5.48 6.60 2.52
C ASP A 45 5.88 8.07 2.40
N VAL A 46 5.19 8.91 3.16
CA VAL A 46 5.35 10.36 3.21
C VAL A 46 5.32 10.83 4.65
N ASN A 47 6.10 11.86 4.99
CA ASN A 47 6.02 12.51 6.29
C ASN A 47 4.67 13.22 6.48
N ASP A 48 3.98 12.93 7.58
CA ASP A 48 2.63 13.41 7.89
C ASP A 48 2.50 14.94 7.83
N LEU A 49 3.52 15.69 8.29
CA LEU A 49 3.53 17.17 8.27
C LEU A 49 3.59 17.76 6.86
N LYS A 50 3.92 16.94 5.86
CA LYS A 50 4.14 17.34 4.47
C LYS A 50 3.07 16.78 3.53
N PHE A 51 2.15 15.98 4.04
CA PHE A 51 1.15 15.25 3.26
C PHE A 51 0.30 16.16 2.37
N ASP A 52 -0.34 17.19 2.94
CA ASP A 52 -1.25 18.06 2.18
C ASP A 52 -0.54 18.73 1.00
N ARG A 53 0.70 19.17 1.21
CA ARG A 53 1.48 19.85 0.18
C ARG A 53 1.84 18.94 -0.99
N ILE A 54 2.30 17.72 -0.71
CA ILE A 54 2.62 16.77 -1.79
C ILE A 54 1.34 16.21 -2.44
N LYS A 55 0.28 15.96 -1.66
CA LYS A 55 -1.04 15.55 -2.16
C LYS A 55 -1.56 16.55 -3.17
N ASN A 56 -1.62 17.84 -2.82
CA ASN A 56 -2.10 18.89 -3.71
C ASN A 56 -1.26 18.98 -5.00
N ALA A 57 0.07 18.80 -4.90
CA ALA A 57 0.96 18.83 -6.07
C ALA A 57 0.82 17.59 -6.97
N LEU A 58 0.44 16.43 -6.43
CA LEU A 58 0.14 15.23 -7.20
C LEU A 58 -1.24 15.35 -7.87
N GLU A 59 -2.24 15.81 -7.11
CA GLU A 59 -3.63 15.94 -7.58
C GLU A 59 -3.79 17.03 -8.64
N SER A 60 -3.07 18.16 -8.52
CA SER A 60 -3.06 19.21 -9.56
C SER A 60 -2.54 18.72 -10.91
N ARG A 61 -1.78 17.61 -10.91
CA ARG A 61 -1.23 16.95 -12.10
C ARG A 61 -2.06 15.75 -12.57
N GLY A 62 -3.19 15.50 -11.92
CA GLY A 62 -4.17 14.49 -12.31
C GLY A 62 -3.94 13.12 -11.67
N ALA A 63 -3.07 12.98 -10.67
CA ALA A 63 -3.06 11.78 -9.84
C ALA A 63 -4.21 11.82 -8.82
N ILE A 64 -4.68 10.66 -8.40
CA ILE A 64 -5.64 10.51 -7.30
C ILE A 64 -4.85 10.01 -6.10
N VAL A 65 -4.97 10.69 -4.96
CA VAL A 65 -4.23 10.33 -3.74
C VAL A 65 -5.19 10.01 -2.61
N SER A 66 -5.08 8.80 -2.07
CA SER A 66 -5.80 8.38 -0.86
C SER A 66 -4.84 8.00 0.26
N ILE A 67 -5.27 8.19 1.50
CA ILE A 67 -4.54 7.70 2.67
C ILE A 67 -4.81 6.21 2.77
N LEU A 68 -3.77 5.44 3.07
CA LEU A 68 -3.88 3.99 3.25
C LEU A 68 -3.75 3.67 4.74
N ASP A 69 -4.87 3.80 5.46
CA ASP A 69 -4.93 3.57 6.90
C ASP A 69 -4.95 2.08 7.22
N ARG A 70 -5.70 1.28 6.43
CA ARG A 70 -5.86 -0.15 6.63
C ARG A 70 -5.42 -0.94 5.40
N PRO A 71 -4.12 -1.23 5.23
CA PRO A 71 -3.60 -1.82 4.00
C PRO A 71 -4.04 -3.27 3.74
N ILE A 72 -4.46 -4.00 4.78
CA ILE A 72 -4.91 -5.38 4.65
C ILE A 72 -6.12 -5.63 5.56
N HIS A 73 -7.09 -6.39 5.06
CA HIS A 73 -8.22 -6.87 5.83
C HIS A 73 -8.14 -8.38 5.98
N ARG A 74 -8.36 -8.86 7.20
CA ARG A 74 -8.48 -10.27 7.54
C ARG A 74 -9.92 -10.58 7.92
N ASP A 75 -10.48 -11.56 7.25
CA ASP A 75 -11.78 -12.14 7.58
C ASP A 75 -11.58 -13.13 8.75
N GLU A 76 -12.15 -12.81 9.91
CA GLU A 76 -11.99 -13.62 11.12
C GLU A 76 -12.84 -14.91 11.09
N GLU A 77 -13.85 -15.00 10.21
CA GLU A 77 -14.67 -16.22 10.07
C GLU A 77 -13.96 -17.26 9.19
N GLU A 78 -13.23 -16.80 8.17
CA GLU A 78 -12.48 -17.67 7.24
C GLU A 78 -11.04 -17.95 7.71
N CYS A 79 -10.47 -17.09 8.56
CA CYS A 79 -9.09 -17.24 9.02
C CYS A 79 -8.96 -18.29 10.12
N ILE A 80 -8.33 -19.43 9.80
CA ILE A 80 -8.03 -20.48 10.79
C ILE A 80 -6.65 -20.34 11.46
N GLU A 81 -6.00 -19.18 11.33
CA GLU A 81 -4.69 -18.88 11.95
C GLU A 81 -3.54 -19.84 11.55
N CYS A 82 -3.62 -20.46 10.36
CA CYS A 82 -2.65 -21.47 9.89
C CYS A 82 -1.19 -20.99 9.69
N GLY A 83 -0.92 -19.68 9.81
CA GLY A 83 0.43 -19.12 9.68
C GLY A 83 0.98 -19.02 8.25
N ALA A 84 0.24 -19.43 7.20
CA ALA A 84 0.72 -19.33 5.81
C ALA A 84 1.15 -17.91 5.43
N CYS A 85 0.45 -16.88 5.92
CA CYS A 85 0.79 -15.48 5.70
C CYS A 85 2.12 -15.07 6.36
N ILE A 86 2.51 -15.68 7.47
CA ILE A 86 3.78 -15.44 8.17
C ILE A 86 4.94 -15.92 7.30
N SER A 87 4.83 -17.13 6.74
CA SER A 87 5.91 -17.74 5.95
C SER A 87 6.22 -17.00 4.64
N VAL A 88 5.26 -16.26 4.09
CA VAL A 88 5.37 -15.65 2.75
C VAL A 88 5.48 -14.13 2.75
N CYS A 89 5.26 -13.46 3.89
CA CYS A 89 5.26 -12.00 3.94
C CYS A 89 6.69 -11.46 4.03
N PRO A 90 7.22 -10.79 2.99
CA PRO A 90 8.60 -10.27 3.02
C PRO A 90 8.80 -9.12 4.02
N MET A 91 7.69 -8.49 4.44
CA MET A 91 7.70 -7.35 5.34
C MET A 91 7.49 -7.75 6.81
N ASN A 92 7.36 -9.05 7.11
CA ASN A 92 7.10 -9.55 8.47
C ASN A 92 5.89 -8.84 9.13
N VAL A 93 4.80 -8.68 8.36
CA VAL A 93 3.52 -8.12 8.83
C VAL A 93 2.87 -9.03 9.85
N TYR A 94 3.06 -10.34 9.69
CA TYR A 94 2.40 -11.35 10.50
C TYR A 94 3.39 -12.00 11.46
N SER A 95 2.91 -12.35 12.64
CA SER A 95 3.66 -13.12 13.64
C SER A 95 2.69 -13.89 14.52
N PHE A 96 3.16 -14.91 15.22
CA PHE A 96 2.37 -15.55 16.28
C PHE A 96 2.55 -14.79 17.60
N ASP A 97 1.46 -14.67 18.36
CA ASP A 97 1.55 -14.32 19.78
C ASP A 97 1.84 -15.55 20.66
N ASN A 98 1.84 -15.36 21.97
CA ASN A 98 2.08 -16.43 22.94
C ASN A 98 0.98 -17.52 22.97
N SER A 99 -0.19 -17.23 22.39
CA SER A 99 -1.34 -18.14 22.30
C SER A 99 -1.41 -18.84 20.93
N TRP A 100 -0.42 -18.66 20.06
CA TRP A 100 -0.41 -19.11 18.67
C TRP A 100 -1.48 -18.45 17.77
N SER A 101 -2.02 -17.31 18.19
CA SER A 101 -2.88 -16.50 17.34
C SER A 101 -2.04 -15.62 16.42
N VAL A 102 -2.52 -15.40 15.20
CA VAL A 102 -1.81 -14.60 14.20
C VAL A 102 -2.04 -13.12 14.51
N LEU A 103 -0.98 -12.40 14.84
CA LEU A 103 -0.97 -10.94 14.95
C LEU A 103 -0.71 -10.28 13.60
N VAL A 104 -1.24 -9.08 13.41
CA VAL A 104 -1.07 -8.28 12.18
C VAL A 104 -0.51 -6.90 12.54
N ASP A 105 0.71 -6.61 12.11
CA ASP A 105 1.31 -5.28 12.15
C ASP A 105 1.08 -4.58 10.81
N GLU A 106 -0.13 -4.02 10.65
CA GLU A 106 -0.57 -3.36 9.43
C GLU A 106 0.37 -2.21 9.00
N LYS A 107 1.08 -1.58 9.95
CA LYS A 107 2.06 -0.52 9.67
C LYS A 107 3.24 -1.00 8.84
N LYS A 108 3.51 -2.30 8.75
CA LYS A 108 4.55 -2.87 7.87
C LYS A 108 4.04 -3.25 6.48
N CYS A 109 2.72 -3.35 6.28
CA CYS A 109 2.16 -3.88 5.04
C CYS A 109 2.31 -2.89 3.87
N ILE A 110 2.88 -3.34 2.76
CA ILE A 110 3.09 -2.53 1.56
C ILE A 110 2.08 -2.81 0.43
N GLN A 111 1.03 -3.59 0.72
CA GLN A 111 0.04 -4.07 -0.26
C GLN A 111 0.61 -4.87 -1.45
N CYS A 112 1.70 -5.63 -1.25
CA CYS A 112 2.23 -6.52 -2.30
C CYS A 112 1.30 -7.69 -2.67
N GLY A 113 0.29 -8.00 -1.85
CA GLY A 113 -0.72 -9.03 -2.15
C GLY A 113 -0.25 -10.49 -2.10
N VAL A 114 1.00 -10.76 -1.74
CA VAL A 114 1.54 -12.15 -1.68
C VAL A 114 0.77 -13.01 -0.66
N CYS A 115 0.46 -12.44 0.51
CA CYS A 115 -0.29 -13.14 1.56
C CYS A 115 -1.72 -13.51 1.13
N ILE A 116 -2.34 -12.69 0.28
CA ILE A 116 -3.67 -12.97 -0.28
C ILE A 116 -3.61 -14.18 -1.21
N LYS A 117 -2.66 -14.17 -2.16
CA LYS A 117 -2.49 -15.26 -3.14
C LYS A 117 -2.18 -16.61 -2.48
N MET A 118 -1.49 -16.58 -1.34
CA MET A 118 -1.06 -17.78 -0.62
C MET A 118 -2.04 -18.24 0.46
N CYS A 119 -3.09 -17.47 0.77
CA CYS A 119 -4.05 -17.85 1.80
C CYS A 119 -4.94 -18.99 1.27
N PRO A 120 -4.86 -20.22 1.84
CA PRO A 120 -5.64 -21.35 1.34
C PRO A 120 -7.15 -21.21 1.61
N HIS A 121 -7.55 -20.37 2.56
CA HIS A 121 -8.94 -20.10 2.92
C HIS A 121 -9.49 -18.83 2.29
N GLY A 122 -8.69 -18.06 1.53
CA GLY A 122 -9.15 -16.79 0.96
C GLY A 122 -9.50 -15.72 1.99
N ALA A 123 -9.02 -15.84 3.24
CA ALA A 123 -9.37 -14.98 4.36
C ALA A 123 -8.70 -13.59 4.35
N LEU A 124 -7.92 -13.23 3.33
CA LEU A 124 -7.18 -11.97 3.26
C LEU A 124 -7.56 -11.18 2.01
N LYS A 125 -7.74 -9.86 2.17
CA LYS A 125 -8.04 -8.92 1.07
C LYS A 125 -7.23 -7.63 1.24
N LEU A 126 -6.93 -6.95 0.14
CA LEU A 126 -6.38 -5.60 0.21
C LEU A 126 -7.43 -4.68 0.83
N GLY A 127 -7.02 -3.85 1.78
CA GLY A 127 -7.88 -2.80 2.31
C GLY A 127 -7.75 -1.50 1.53
N GLU A 128 -8.56 -0.53 1.92
CA GLU A 128 -8.65 0.81 1.34
C GLU A 128 -8.33 1.87 2.41
#